data_AF-A0A9P8XTC1-F1
#
_entry.id   AF-A0A9P8XTC1-F1
#
_cell.length_a   1.000
_cell.length_b   1.000
_cell.length_c   1.000
_cell.angle_alpha   90.00
_cell.angle_beta   90.00
_cell.angle_gamma   90.00
#
_symmetry.space_group_name_H-M   'P 1'
#
loop_
_entity.id
_entity.type
_entity.pdbx_description
1 polymer ?
#
loop_
_entity_poly.entity_id
_entity_poly.type
_entity_poly.pdbx_seq_one_letter_code
_entity_poly.pdbx_strand_id
1 'polypeptide(L)'
;MAPRSRFFEKYADDEDEVDAFELLEDFASAPTDDVREISASKKAERARDYAKKQIDPEGIWLGMCCDDEKAKMYCKIFLQWCVKASGRWELCLGPAEREWERAVTSAITVTEVWKCLVVEADSTVLFRKRKEDRANRRRWILSFAEKDRTGPVAEISRWIDGPMARQYGLTTEQMFVKQETTAEDIAVFLDTLWTRSEDIPLTPTKRIAFHVYVLVVGIGGFRNSSVLGLPYRQVRFALVRDRDHPDSSKLVAHVLIIQNKRRKNLRRTQDDKIEFTITFVPGRTVCLLSQLASRAVADDAFEAGYQTLDDLLYLPQLESGIYYLPLPLKNDVLDKPIIPLHQGKLNEIWNRTLLVSGLRQTMKPYSLRVGAANRLNGVLEPALRNYIL
;
A
#
# COMPACT_ATOMS: atom_id res chain seq x y z
N MET A 1 27.17 -22.54 29.97
CA MET A 1 27.87 -23.34 28.94
C MET A 1 27.02 -23.30 27.68
N ALA A 2 27.55 -22.76 26.58
CA ALA A 2 26.84 -22.69 25.29
C ALA A 2 27.47 -23.71 24.31
N PRO A 3 26.69 -24.50 23.56
CA PRO A 3 27.24 -25.50 22.66
C PRO A 3 27.91 -24.83 21.45
N ARG A 4 29.15 -25.25 21.18
CA ARG A 4 29.89 -24.91 19.97
C ARG A 4 29.36 -25.73 18.79
N SER A 5 29.05 -25.11 17.67
CA SER A 5 28.86 -25.80 16.38
C SER A 5 30.07 -25.52 15.48
N ARG A 6 30.91 -26.55 15.30
CA ARG A 6 32.02 -26.57 14.33
C ARG A 6 31.61 -27.39 13.13
N PHE A 7 31.79 -26.78 11.96
CA PHE A 7 31.52 -27.28 10.63
C PHE A 7 31.75 -26.05 9.71
N PHE A 8 32.25 -26.11 8.48
CA PHE A 8 32.80 -27.22 7.68
C PHE A 8 34.33 -27.29 7.85
N GLU A 9 34.96 -28.18 7.10
CA GLU A 9 36.28 -27.96 6.53
C GLU A 9 36.26 -28.37 5.05
N LYS A 10 37.15 -27.77 4.25
CA LYS A 10 37.69 -28.20 2.94
C LYS A 10 36.94 -27.91 1.59
N TYR A 11 37.63 -27.10 0.77
CA TYR A 11 37.84 -27.04 -0.72
C TYR A 11 36.61 -27.12 -1.66
N ALA A 12 36.43 -26.34 -2.74
CA ALA A 12 37.34 -25.79 -3.78
C ALA A 12 37.77 -26.82 -4.84
N ASP A 13 37.08 -26.84 -5.99
CA ASP A 13 37.54 -26.27 -7.28
C ASP A 13 36.37 -26.22 -8.29
N ASP A 14 36.58 -25.72 -9.51
CA ASP A 14 35.52 -25.36 -10.48
C ASP A 14 34.78 -26.57 -11.10
N GLU A 15 33.45 -26.67 -10.88
CA GLU A 15 32.44 -27.30 -11.79
C GLU A 15 30.96 -27.12 -11.31
N ASP A 16 30.72 -26.75 -10.04
CA ASP A 16 29.41 -26.75 -9.36
C ASP A 16 28.40 -25.60 -9.68
N GLU A 17 28.17 -25.22 -10.95
CA GLU A 17 27.00 -24.37 -11.26
C GLU A 17 25.67 -25.17 -11.29
N VAL A 18 25.74 -26.50 -11.24
CA VAL A 18 24.59 -27.43 -11.36
C VAL A 18 24.01 -27.86 -9.98
N ASP A 19 24.84 -28.31 -9.03
CA ASP A 19 24.38 -28.84 -7.71
C ASP A 19 23.56 -27.80 -6.92
N ALA A 20 23.98 -26.53 -6.94
CA ALA A 20 23.29 -25.45 -6.23
C ALA A 20 21.86 -25.17 -6.75
N PHE A 21 21.54 -25.53 -8.01
CA PHE A 21 20.19 -25.39 -8.57
C PHE A 21 19.32 -26.62 -8.34
N GLU A 22 19.84 -27.84 -8.51
CA GLU A 22 19.13 -29.09 -8.18
C GLU A 22 18.67 -29.06 -6.71
N LEU A 23 19.53 -28.59 -5.82
CA LEU A 23 19.26 -28.30 -4.41
C LEU A 23 17.98 -27.51 -4.10
N LEU A 24 17.60 -26.60 -4.99
CA LEU A 24 16.46 -25.71 -4.83
C LEU A 24 15.22 -26.22 -5.58
N GLU A 25 15.40 -27.15 -6.52
CA GLU A 25 14.34 -27.82 -7.27
C GLU A 25 13.83 -29.07 -6.53
N ASP A 26 14.71 -29.85 -5.89
CA ASP A 26 14.34 -30.90 -4.91
C ASP A 26 13.55 -30.34 -3.72
N PHE A 27 13.75 -29.07 -3.41
CA PHE A 27 13.01 -28.35 -2.37
C PHE A 27 11.56 -28.01 -2.79
N ALA A 28 11.27 -28.01 -4.09
CA ALA A 28 9.99 -27.63 -4.67
C ALA A 28 9.11 -28.84 -5.05
N SER A 29 9.68 -30.05 -5.09
CA SER A 29 8.96 -31.31 -5.36
C SER A 29 8.24 -31.89 -4.14
N ALA A 30 8.47 -31.33 -2.93
CA ALA A 30 7.77 -31.70 -1.71
C ALA A 30 6.27 -31.29 -1.78
N PRO A 31 5.32 -32.15 -1.35
CA PRO A 31 3.88 -31.89 -1.52
C PRO A 31 3.42 -30.61 -0.82
N THR A 32 2.86 -29.67 -1.58
CA THR A 32 2.26 -28.45 -1.05
C THR A 32 0.78 -28.65 -0.72
N ASP A 33 0.48 -29.01 0.53
CA ASP A 33 -0.87 -28.86 1.07
C ASP A 33 -1.26 -27.38 1.21
N ASP A 34 -2.52 -27.10 0.87
CA ASP A 34 -3.03 -25.78 0.53
C ASP A 34 -3.02 -24.74 1.66
N VAL A 35 -2.96 -23.48 1.24
CA VAL A 35 -3.00 -22.21 1.99
C VAL A 35 -3.33 -22.27 3.49
N ARG A 36 -2.34 -22.00 4.35
CA ARG A 36 -2.48 -21.33 5.66
C ARG A 36 -1.15 -20.72 6.12
N GLU A 37 -1.23 -19.80 7.08
CA GLU A 37 -0.09 -19.04 7.60
C GLU A 37 1.14 -19.90 7.90
N ILE A 38 2.35 -19.36 7.64
CA ILE A 38 3.61 -20.06 7.92
C ILE A 38 3.76 -20.21 9.44
N SER A 39 3.32 -21.37 9.95
CA SER A 39 3.39 -21.72 11.36
C SER A 39 4.83 -21.68 11.89
N ALA A 40 4.99 -21.53 13.20
CA ALA A 40 6.30 -21.59 13.85
C ALA A 40 7.04 -22.90 13.53
N SER A 41 6.30 -23.99 13.28
CA SER A 41 6.83 -25.27 12.79
C SER A 41 7.49 -25.13 11.41
N LYS A 42 6.83 -24.52 10.41
CA LYS A 42 7.43 -24.28 9.08
C LYS A 42 8.63 -23.31 9.12
N LYS A 43 8.70 -22.40 10.09
CA LYS A 43 9.92 -21.59 10.35
C LYS A 43 11.06 -22.44 10.93
N ALA A 44 10.78 -23.31 11.89
CA ALA A 44 11.76 -24.22 12.49
C ALA A 44 12.25 -25.29 11.50
N GLU A 45 11.39 -25.73 10.58
CA GLU A 45 11.69 -26.69 9.52
C GLU A 45 12.59 -26.07 8.45
N ARG A 46 12.29 -24.85 7.97
CA ARG A 46 13.22 -24.05 7.15
C ARG A 46 14.58 -23.90 7.83
N ALA A 47 14.61 -23.58 9.12
CA ALA A 47 15.87 -23.46 9.88
C ALA A 47 16.64 -24.80 10.00
N ARG A 48 15.96 -25.96 9.94
CA ARG A 48 16.60 -27.29 9.96
C ARG A 48 17.23 -27.65 8.63
N ASP A 49 16.65 -27.27 7.50
CA ASP A 49 17.28 -27.54 6.19
C ASP A 49 18.41 -26.56 5.85
N TYR A 50 18.32 -25.28 6.26
CA TYR A 50 19.50 -24.39 6.26
C TYR A 50 20.65 -24.95 7.14
N ALA A 51 20.34 -25.72 8.18
CA ALA A 51 21.36 -26.38 9.00
C ALA A 51 21.97 -27.64 8.35
N LYS A 52 21.36 -28.23 7.32
CA LYS A 52 21.93 -29.38 6.58
C LYS A 52 23.03 -28.97 5.59
N LYS A 53 22.96 -27.77 5.00
CA LYS A 53 24.00 -27.24 4.10
C LYS A 53 24.40 -25.83 4.57
N GLN A 54 25.58 -25.75 5.19
CA GLN A 54 26.01 -24.63 6.03
C GLN A 54 26.20 -23.32 5.27
N ILE A 55 25.13 -22.58 5.13
CA ILE A 55 25.13 -21.22 4.63
C ILE A 55 24.67 -20.35 5.79
N ASP A 56 25.60 -19.61 6.41
CA ASP A 56 25.27 -18.64 7.45
C ASP A 56 24.57 -17.43 6.80
N PRO A 57 23.26 -17.21 7.03
CA PRO A 57 22.55 -16.09 6.42
C PRO A 57 23.04 -14.75 6.96
N GLU A 58 23.55 -14.69 8.19
CA GLU A 58 24.13 -13.47 8.77
C GLU A 58 25.50 -13.18 8.15
N GLY A 59 26.31 -14.23 8.00
CA GLY A 59 27.60 -14.23 7.32
C GLY A 59 27.54 -13.67 5.90
N ILE A 60 26.50 -13.99 5.12
CA ILE A 60 26.27 -13.38 3.80
C ILE A 60 26.15 -11.85 3.91
N TRP A 61 25.33 -11.33 4.82
CA TRP A 61 25.16 -9.87 4.97
C TRP A 61 26.41 -9.17 5.50
N LEU A 62 27.22 -9.86 6.32
CA LEU A 62 28.51 -9.36 6.77
C LEU A 62 29.56 -9.38 5.64
N GLY A 63 29.57 -10.41 4.80
CA GLY A 63 30.39 -10.51 3.59
C GLY A 63 30.03 -9.43 2.57
N MET A 64 28.72 -9.13 2.40
CA MET A 64 28.24 -8.00 1.62
C MET A 64 28.77 -6.64 2.14
N CYS A 65 28.97 -6.45 3.44
CA CYS A 65 29.66 -5.26 3.98
C CYS A 65 31.18 -5.24 3.74
N CYS A 66 31.74 -6.31 3.19
CA CYS A 66 33.16 -6.49 2.90
C CYS A 66 33.44 -6.68 1.40
N ASP A 67 32.42 -6.49 0.56
CA ASP A 67 32.46 -6.68 -0.90
C ASP A 67 32.82 -8.12 -1.36
N ASP A 68 32.49 -9.13 -0.55
CA ASP A 68 32.73 -10.54 -0.83
C ASP A 68 31.90 -11.05 -2.02
N GLU A 69 32.57 -11.48 -3.09
CA GLU A 69 31.94 -12.08 -4.28
C GLU A 69 31.09 -13.33 -3.96
N LYS A 70 31.48 -14.13 -2.97
CA LYS A 70 30.70 -15.32 -2.58
C LYS A 70 29.37 -14.91 -1.94
N ALA A 71 29.39 -13.87 -1.11
CA ALA A 71 28.18 -13.26 -0.56
C ALA A 71 27.30 -12.63 -1.66
N LYS A 72 27.91 -11.91 -2.62
CA LYS A 72 27.19 -11.39 -3.80
C LYS A 72 26.52 -12.52 -4.59
N MET A 73 27.21 -13.66 -4.77
CA MET A 73 26.71 -14.80 -5.52
C MET A 73 25.49 -15.44 -4.84
N TYR A 74 25.52 -15.71 -3.53
CA TYR A 74 24.36 -16.25 -2.83
C TYR A 74 23.12 -15.35 -2.94
N CYS A 75 23.29 -14.02 -2.88
CA CYS A 75 22.20 -13.08 -3.12
C CYS A 75 21.66 -13.15 -4.56
N LYS A 76 22.52 -13.31 -5.57
CA LYS A 76 22.10 -13.51 -6.98
C LYS A 76 21.30 -14.80 -7.16
N ILE A 77 21.79 -15.93 -6.64
CA ILE A 77 21.12 -17.24 -6.70
C ILE A 77 19.73 -17.17 -6.05
N PHE A 78 19.62 -16.57 -4.85
CA PHE A 78 18.33 -16.39 -4.18
C PHE A 78 17.31 -15.61 -5.03
N LEU A 79 17.76 -14.53 -5.68
CA LEU A 79 16.89 -13.73 -6.55
C LEU A 79 16.48 -14.49 -7.82
N GLN A 80 17.37 -15.30 -8.42
CA GLN A 80 17.04 -16.20 -9.53
C GLN A 80 15.98 -17.23 -9.12
N TRP A 81 16.14 -17.82 -7.93
CA TRP A 81 15.15 -18.73 -7.36
C TRP A 81 13.79 -18.04 -7.16
N CYS A 82 13.74 -16.81 -6.64
CA CYS A 82 12.48 -16.07 -6.52
C CYS A 82 11.77 -15.85 -7.87
N VAL A 83 12.51 -15.74 -8.98
CA VAL A 83 11.93 -15.67 -10.32
C VAL A 83 11.43 -17.05 -10.78
N LYS A 84 12.28 -18.09 -10.74
CA LYS A 84 11.93 -19.46 -11.13
C LYS A 84 10.70 -19.98 -10.36
N ALA A 85 10.72 -19.87 -9.03
CA ALA A 85 9.68 -20.37 -8.13
C ALA A 85 8.39 -19.51 -8.11
N SER A 86 8.30 -18.45 -8.92
CA SER A 86 7.07 -17.66 -9.04
C SER A 86 6.06 -18.22 -10.06
N GLY A 87 6.37 -19.36 -10.68
CA GLY A 87 5.45 -20.10 -11.54
C GLY A 87 4.21 -20.59 -10.82
N ARG A 88 3.04 -20.40 -11.43
CA ARG A 88 1.78 -21.02 -10.98
C ARG A 88 0.94 -21.42 -12.19
N TRP A 89 0.10 -22.43 -12.01
CA TRP A 89 -0.92 -22.79 -12.98
C TRP A 89 -2.08 -21.81 -12.86
N GLU A 90 -2.34 -21.01 -13.91
CA GLU A 90 -3.51 -20.15 -14.02
C GLU A 90 -4.56 -20.81 -14.92
N LEU A 91 -5.85 -20.58 -14.64
CA LEU A 91 -6.94 -21.06 -15.49
C LEU A 91 -7.03 -20.17 -16.73
N CYS A 92 -6.91 -20.75 -17.92
CA CYS A 92 -7.02 -20.04 -19.19
C CYS A 92 -8.32 -20.44 -19.92
N LEU A 93 -8.86 -19.52 -20.73
CA LEU A 93 -10.06 -19.77 -21.55
C LEU A 93 -9.73 -20.43 -22.90
N GLY A 94 -8.57 -21.10 -22.99
CA GLY A 94 -8.09 -21.82 -24.17
C GLY A 94 -8.30 -23.34 -24.05
N PRO A 95 -7.95 -24.10 -25.11
CA PRO A 95 -8.16 -25.57 -25.15
C PRO A 95 -7.40 -26.36 -24.08
N ALA A 96 -6.40 -25.76 -23.43
CA ALA A 96 -5.61 -26.38 -22.37
C ALA A 96 -6.27 -26.29 -20.98
N GLU A 97 -7.27 -25.43 -20.79
CA GLU A 97 -7.92 -25.02 -19.52
C GLU A 97 -6.98 -24.44 -18.43
N ARG A 98 -5.69 -24.75 -18.46
CA ARG A 98 -4.64 -24.26 -17.56
C ARG A 98 -3.37 -23.98 -18.34
N GLU A 99 -2.75 -22.86 -18.04
CA GLU A 99 -1.41 -22.50 -18.53
C GLU A 99 -0.48 -22.25 -17.34
N TRP A 100 0.79 -22.63 -17.49
CA TRP A 100 1.81 -22.29 -16.50
C TRP A 100 2.29 -20.87 -16.77
N GLU A 101 2.03 -19.95 -15.84
CA GLU A 101 2.48 -18.56 -15.95
C GLU A 101 3.39 -18.19 -14.78
N ARG A 102 4.49 -17.49 -15.10
CA ARG A 102 5.46 -17.01 -14.11
C ARG A 102 5.04 -15.65 -13.58
N ALA A 103 4.60 -15.59 -12.32
CA ALA A 103 4.08 -14.35 -11.73
C ALA A 103 5.11 -13.20 -11.62
N VAL A 104 6.42 -13.50 -11.60
CA VAL A 104 7.47 -12.48 -11.70
C VAL A 104 7.90 -12.32 -13.17
N THR A 105 7.38 -11.28 -13.81
CA THR A 105 7.66 -10.91 -15.21
C THR A 105 8.51 -9.65 -15.38
N SER A 106 8.83 -8.92 -14.31
CA SER A 106 9.55 -7.63 -14.39
C SER A 106 10.76 -7.56 -13.46
N ALA A 107 11.83 -6.94 -13.96
CA ALA A 107 13.04 -6.65 -13.20
C ALA A 107 12.76 -5.70 -12.02
N ILE A 108 11.76 -4.81 -12.15
CA ILE A 108 11.33 -3.91 -11.07
C ILE A 108 10.87 -4.71 -9.85
N THR A 109 10.10 -5.79 -10.05
CA THR A 109 9.62 -6.66 -8.96
C THR A 109 10.78 -7.31 -8.22
N VAL A 110 11.79 -7.82 -8.93
CA VAL A 110 13.00 -8.40 -8.34
C VAL A 110 13.81 -7.35 -7.59
N THR A 111 13.94 -6.15 -8.16
CA THR A 111 14.62 -5.00 -7.53
C THR A 111 13.90 -4.53 -6.26
N GLU A 112 12.57 -4.59 -6.16
CA GLU A 112 11.84 -4.32 -4.91
C GLU A 112 12.05 -5.43 -3.87
N VAL A 113 12.07 -6.72 -4.26
CA VAL A 113 12.48 -7.82 -3.35
C VAL A 113 13.89 -7.58 -2.83
N TRP A 114 14.84 -7.21 -3.70
CA TRP A 114 16.22 -6.90 -3.32
C TRP A 114 16.29 -5.71 -2.34
N LYS A 115 15.50 -4.64 -2.55
CA LYS A 115 15.36 -3.53 -1.59
C LYS A 115 14.85 -3.98 -0.23
N CYS A 116 13.81 -4.81 -0.19
CA CYS A 116 13.26 -5.32 1.07
C CYS A 116 14.28 -6.14 1.84
N LEU A 117 15.02 -7.02 1.17
CA LEU A 117 16.08 -7.83 1.79
C LEU A 117 17.20 -6.96 2.39
N VAL A 118 17.70 -5.98 1.64
CA VAL A 118 18.75 -5.06 2.13
C VAL A 118 18.26 -4.22 3.32
N VAL A 119 17.02 -3.74 3.29
CA VAL A 119 16.44 -2.98 4.41
C VAL A 119 16.27 -3.84 5.67
N GLU A 120 15.85 -5.09 5.52
CA GLU A 120 15.69 -6.01 6.64
C GLU A 120 17.05 -6.45 7.23
N ALA A 121 18.05 -6.69 6.38
CA ALA A 121 19.41 -6.97 6.82
C ALA A 121 20.03 -5.78 7.58
N ASP A 122 19.80 -4.55 7.09
CA ASP A 122 20.28 -3.33 7.74
C ASP A 122 19.60 -3.08 9.10
N SER A 123 18.31 -3.39 9.23
CA SER A 123 17.53 -3.22 10.46
C SER A 123 17.80 -4.29 11.52
N THR A 124 18.22 -5.50 11.11
CA THR A 124 18.42 -6.66 11.99
C THR A 124 19.91 -7.00 12.21
N VAL A 125 20.52 -7.73 11.27
CA VAL A 125 21.89 -8.27 11.36
C VAL A 125 22.93 -7.16 11.51
N LEU A 126 22.90 -6.18 10.59
CA LEU A 126 23.90 -5.11 10.59
C LEU A 126 23.67 -4.13 11.76
N PHE A 127 22.42 -3.91 12.18
CA PHE A 127 22.13 -3.11 13.37
C PHE A 127 22.72 -3.72 14.64
N ARG A 128 22.64 -5.04 14.82
CA ARG A 128 23.34 -5.76 15.90
C ARG A 128 24.85 -5.63 15.74
N LYS A 129 25.40 -5.86 14.54
CA LYS A 129 26.85 -5.73 14.30
C LYS A 129 27.40 -4.34 14.63
N ARG A 130 26.67 -3.27 14.32
CA ARG A 130 27.02 -1.88 14.68
C ARG A 130 27.01 -1.60 16.19
N LYS A 131 26.27 -2.38 16.99
CA LYS A 131 26.29 -2.29 18.46
C LYS A 131 27.49 -2.99 19.08
N GLU A 132 27.90 -4.12 18.49
CA GLU A 132 29.07 -4.93 18.87
C GLU A 132 30.37 -4.21 18.46
N ASP A 133 30.50 -3.88 17.17
CA ASP A 133 31.64 -3.15 16.61
C ASP A 133 31.27 -1.68 16.40
N ARG A 134 31.31 -0.93 17.50
CA ARG A 134 31.03 0.52 17.49
C ARG A 134 32.11 1.33 16.76
N ALA A 135 33.34 0.83 16.73
CA ALA A 135 34.48 1.50 16.10
C ALA A 135 34.29 1.58 14.58
N ASN A 136 33.99 0.43 13.94
CA ASN A 136 33.80 0.36 12.49
C ASN A 136 32.33 0.46 12.06
N ARG A 137 31.46 1.10 12.86
CA ARG A 137 30.01 1.22 12.61
C ARG A 137 29.59 1.68 11.20
N ARG A 138 30.49 2.35 10.45
CA ARG A 138 30.26 2.78 9.07
C ARG A 138 30.44 1.68 8.02
N ARG A 139 31.29 0.67 8.29
CA ARG A 139 31.50 -0.51 7.44
C ARG A 139 30.25 -1.38 7.38
N TRP A 140 29.60 -1.54 8.54
CA TRP A 140 28.40 -2.36 8.72
C TRP A 140 27.13 -1.62 8.29
N ILE A 141 27.12 -1.01 7.10
CA ILE A 141 25.95 -0.31 6.53
C ILE A 141 25.80 -0.75 5.08
N LEU A 142 24.62 -1.26 4.74
CA LEU A 142 24.19 -1.46 3.36
C LEU A 142 23.03 -0.52 3.07
N SER A 143 23.06 0.17 1.93
CA SER A 143 21.99 1.10 1.58
C SER A 143 21.74 1.15 0.09
N PHE A 144 20.45 1.26 -0.28
CA PHE A 144 20.04 1.72 -1.59
C PHE A 144 20.16 3.24 -1.66
N ALA A 145 21.34 3.73 -2.05
CA ALA A 145 21.53 5.13 -2.41
C ALA A 145 21.04 5.35 -3.86
N GLU A 146 20.00 6.17 -4.05
CA GLU A 146 19.43 6.41 -5.38
C GLU A 146 20.35 7.21 -6.32
N LYS A 147 21.28 8.00 -5.78
CA LYS A 147 22.11 8.95 -6.56
C LYS A 147 23.50 8.46 -6.95
N ASP A 148 24.14 7.64 -6.13
CA ASP A 148 25.48 7.10 -6.39
C ASP A 148 25.45 5.59 -6.19
N ARG A 149 25.24 4.85 -7.30
CA ARG A 149 25.14 3.39 -7.33
C ARG A 149 26.54 2.74 -7.23
N THR A 150 27.20 2.86 -6.08
CA THR A 150 28.50 2.23 -5.79
C THR A 150 28.39 1.09 -4.78
N GLY A 151 29.30 0.11 -4.89
CA GLY A 151 29.39 -1.03 -3.98
C GLY A 151 28.41 -2.19 -4.24
N PRO A 152 28.38 -3.19 -3.34
CA PRO A 152 27.84 -4.53 -3.63
C PRO A 152 26.33 -4.55 -3.86
N VAL A 153 25.57 -3.71 -3.15
CA VAL A 153 24.11 -3.55 -3.36
C VAL A 153 23.80 -2.99 -4.75
N ALA A 154 24.63 -2.05 -5.22
CA ALA A 154 24.48 -1.44 -6.54
C ALA A 154 24.93 -2.37 -7.68
N GLU A 155 25.90 -3.25 -7.44
CA GLU A 155 26.30 -4.30 -8.38
C GLU A 155 25.21 -5.33 -8.59
N ILE A 156 24.61 -5.85 -7.52
CA ILE A 156 23.46 -6.75 -7.63
C ILE A 156 22.29 -6.04 -8.31
N SER A 157 22.04 -4.75 -8.00
CA SER A 157 20.99 -3.97 -8.68
C SER A 157 21.25 -3.84 -10.19
N ARG A 158 22.49 -3.55 -10.62
CA ARG A 158 22.88 -3.51 -12.05
C ARG A 158 22.79 -4.88 -12.71
N TRP A 159 23.08 -5.96 -11.97
CA TRP A 159 22.96 -7.32 -12.45
C TRP A 159 21.48 -7.75 -12.62
N ILE A 160 20.57 -7.32 -11.73
CA ILE A 160 19.11 -7.49 -11.89
C ILE A 160 18.63 -6.75 -13.14
N ASP A 161 18.94 -5.45 -13.24
CA ASP A 161 18.46 -4.56 -14.32
C ASP A 161 18.97 -4.99 -15.72
N GLY A 162 20.05 -5.78 -15.81
CA GLY A 162 20.71 -6.17 -17.07
C GLY A 162 20.81 -7.69 -17.29
N PRO A 163 21.93 -8.34 -16.89
CA PRO A 163 22.14 -9.79 -17.06
C PRO A 163 20.95 -10.67 -16.68
N MET A 164 20.40 -10.50 -15.48
CA MET A 164 19.28 -11.32 -14.99
C MET A 164 17.98 -11.05 -15.77
N ALA A 165 17.68 -9.78 -16.04
CA ALA A 165 16.52 -9.42 -16.86
C ALA A 165 16.56 -10.07 -18.25
N ARG A 166 17.74 -10.09 -18.89
CA ARG A 166 17.94 -10.80 -20.17
C ARG A 166 17.84 -12.32 -20.03
N GLN A 167 18.45 -12.91 -19.00
CA GLN A 167 18.45 -14.36 -18.78
C GLN A 167 17.03 -14.93 -18.61
N TYR A 168 16.16 -14.23 -17.89
CA TYR A 168 14.79 -14.72 -17.60
C TYR A 168 13.71 -14.09 -18.48
N GLY A 169 14.06 -13.17 -19.40
CA GLY A 169 13.09 -12.41 -20.19
C GLY A 169 12.19 -11.50 -19.32
N LEU A 170 12.77 -10.85 -18.30
CA LEU A 170 12.04 -9.91 -17.46
C LEU A 170 11.95 -8.54 -18.13
N THR A 171 10.79 -7.91 -18.11
CA THR A 171 10.68 -6.54 -18.61
C THR A 171 11.34 -5.54 -17.67
N THR A 172 12.23 -4.73 -18.22
CA THR A 172 12.86 -3.56 -17.58
C THR A 172 12.02 -2.29 -17.72
N GLU A 173 11.12 -2.25 -18.70
CA GLU A 173 10.21 -1.13 -18.95
C GLU A 173 8.98 -1.15 -18.01
N GLN A 174 8.34 0.02 -17.85
CA GLN A 174 7.12 0.14 -17.06
C GLN A 174 5.92 -0.43 -17.85
N MET A 175 5.72 -1.75 -17.79
CA MET A 175 4.67 -2.50 -18.52
C MET A 175 3.22 -2.07 -18.29
N PHE A 176 2.96 -1.16 -17.34
CA PHE A 176 1.62 -0.60 -17.15
C PHE A 176 1.57 0.85 -17.63
N VAL A 177 0.75 1.08 -18.66
CA VAL A 177 0.17 2.40 -18.88
C VAL A 177 -0.66 2.73 -17.64
N LYS A 178 -0.44 3.90 -17.06
CA LYS A 178 -1.26 4.39 -15.94
C LYS A 178 -2.61 4.80 -16.53
N GLN A 179 -3.58 3.89 -16.50
CA GLN A 179 -4.95 4.23 -16.84
C GLN A 179 -5.47 5.30 -15.89
N GLU A 180 -6.06 6.31 -16.50
CA GLU A 180 -6.64 7.46 -15.84
C GLU A 180 -8.13 7.20 -15.61
N THR A 181 -8.64 7.53 -14.43
CA THR A 181 -10.09 7.56 -14.17
C THR A 181 -10.53 9.01 -14.11
N THR A 182 -11.47 9.38 -14.97
CA THR A 182 -11.99 10.74 -15.08
C THR A 182 -13.06 11.03 -14.03
N ALA A 183 -13.58 12.26 -14.03
CA ALA A 183 -14.72 12.63 -13.18
C ALA A 183 -16.01 11.90 -13.59
N GLU A 184 -16.21 11.70 -14.90
CA GLU A 184 -17.34 10.96 -15.48
C GLU A 184 -17.27 9.48 -15.09
N ASP A 185 -16.10 8.85 -15.14
CA ASP A 185 -15.90 7.48 -14.66
C ASP A 185 -16.28 7.35 -13.17
N ILE A 186 -15.86 8.30 -12.32
CA ILE A 186 -16.23 8.33 -10.90
C ILE A 186 -17.75 8.44 -10.74
N ALA A 187 -18.40 9.32 -11.51
CA ALA A 187 -19.84 9.45 -11.50
C ALA A 187 -20.54 8.14 -11.92
N VAL A 188 -20.04 7.45 -12.95
CA VAL A 188 -20.55 6.14 -13.40
C VAL A 188 -20.36 5.07 -12.32
N PHE A 189 -19.20 4.98 -11.67
CA PHE A 189 -18.97 3.97 -10.62
C PHE A 189 -19.85 4.20 -9.40
N LEU A 190 -20.04 5.46 -9.00
CA LEU A 190 -20.86 5.83 -7.86
C LEU A 190 -22.35 5.73 -8.18
N ASP A 191 -22.79 6.06 -9.38
CA ASP A 191 -24.16 5.76 -9.82
C ASP A 191 -24.40 4.25 -9.80
N THR A 192 -23.58 3.47 -10.51
CA THR A 192 -23.69 2.00 -10.58
C THR A 192 -23.73 1.37 -9.19
N LEU A 193 -22.89 1.84 -8.27
CA LEU A 193 -22.86 1.37 -6.87
C LEU A 193 -24.24 1.44 -6.22
N TRP A 194 -25.03 2.49 -6.49
CA TRP A 194 -26.35 2.70 -5.92
C TRP A 194 -27.50 2.18 -6.79
N THR A 195 -27.48 2.41 -8.11
CA THR A 195 -28.55 2.04 -9.06
C THR A 195 -28.56 0.55 -9.39
N ARG A 196 -27.40 -0.12 -9.38
CA ARG A 196 -27.26 -1.59 -9.54
C ARG A 196 -26.97 -2.26 -8.19
N SER A 197 -27.74 -1.88 -7.18
CA SER A 197 -27.52 -2.27 -5.79
C SER A 197 -27.53 -3.80 -5.57
N GLU A 198 -28.43 -4.50 -6.25
CA GLU A 198 -28.62 -5.95 -6.20
C GLU A 198 -27.43 -6.70 -6.82
N ASP A 199 -26.86 -6.17 -7.91
CA ASP A 199 -25.69 -6.74 -8.56
C ASP A 199 -24.40 -6.55 -7.75
N ILE A 200 -24.35 -5.57 -6.84
CA ILE A 200 -23.18 -5.26 -6.00
C ILE A 200 -23.56 -5.47 -4.52
N PRO A 201 -23.76 -6.72 -4.07
CA PRO A 201 -24.33 -7.02 -2.76
C PRO A 201 -23.40 -6.57 -1.63
N LEU A 202 -23.82 -5.54 -0.91
CA LEU A 202 -23.06 -4.90 0.18
C LEU A 202 -24.00 -4.47 1.30
N THR A 203 -23.56 -4.66 2.54
CA THR A 203 -24.18 -3.99 3.71
C THR A 203 -24.10 -2.46 3.53
N PRO A 204 -25.07 -1.67 4.01
CA PRO A 204 -25.07 -0.21 3.90
C PRO A 204 -23.76 0.44 4.36
N THR A 205 -23.20 -0.01 5.49
CA THR A 205 -21.88 0.38 6.03
C THR A 205 -20.76 0.24 5.00
N LYS A 206 -20.62 -0.94 4.38
CA LYS A 206 -19.54 -1.21 3.39
C LYS A 206 -19.74 -0.44 2.09
N ARG A 207 -20.99 -0.18 1.71
CA ARG A 207 -21.36 0.63 0.54
C ARG A 207 -20.96 2.09 0.72
N ILE A 208 -21.35 2.71 1.84
CA ILE A 208 -20.93 4.07 2.20
C ILE A 208 -19.41 4.14 2.37
N ALA A 209 -18.77 3.17 3.02
CA ALA A 209 -17.31 3.12 3.15
C ALA A 209 -16.58 3.08 1.80
N PHE A 210 -17.09 2.31 0.82
CA PHE A 210 -16.54 2.27 -0.53
C PHE A 210 -16.80 3.58 -1.30
N HIS A 211 -17.99 4.17 -1.15
CA HIS A 211 -18.34 5.48 -1.72
C HIS A 211 -17.40 6.59 -1.20
N VAL A 212 -17.25 6.71 0.12
CA VAL A 212 -16.31 7.63 0.76
C VAL A 212 -14.88 7.38 0.29
N TYR A 213 -14.45 6.11 0.15
CA TYR A 213 -13.14 5.78 -0.40
C TYR A 213 -12.96 6.32 -1.84
N VAL A 214 -13.92 6.09 -2.74
CA VAL A 214 -13.84 6.53 -4.14
C VAL A 214 -13.74 8.06 -4.20
N LEU A 215 -14.56 8.78 -3.44
CA LEU A 215 -14.53 10.24 -3.39
C LEU A 215 -13.23 10.78 -2.78
N VAL A 216 -12.78 10.26 -1.63
CA VAL A 216 -11.54 10.74 -0.98
C VAL A 216 -10.32 10.49 -1.87
N VAL A 217 -10.21 9.32 -2.51
CA VAL A 217 -9.08 9.03 -3.41
C VAL A 217 -9.16 9.86 -4.69
N GLY A 218 -10.35 10.02 -5.27
CA GLY A 218 -10.57 10.82 -6.49
C GLY A 218 -10.47 12.34 -6.28
N ILE A 219 -10.65 12.86 -5.07
CA ILE A 219 -10.49 14.30 -4.75
C ILE A 219 -9.04 14.68 -4.46
N GLY A 220 -8.22 13.76 -3.93
CA GLY A 220 -6.88 14.08 -3.44
C GLY A 220 -5.71 13.31 -4.05
N GLY A 221 -5.96 12.33 -4.91
CA GLY A 221 -4.90 11.47 -5.46
C GLY A 221 -4.12 10.72 -4.36
N PHE A 222 -4.81 10.31 -3.29
CA PHE A 222 -4.18 9.69 -2.13
C PHE A 222 -3.80 8.22 -2.39
N ARG A 223 -3.03 7.61 -1.47
CA ARG A 223 -2.78 6.16 -1.48
C ARG A 223 -3.88 5.44 -0.72
N ASN A 224 -4.27 4.26 -1.18
CA ASN A 224 -5.16 3.35 -0.45
C ASN A 224 -4.70 3.19 1.01
N SER A 225 -3.40 3.00 1.26
CA SER A 225 -2.83 2.84 2.60
C SER A 225 -2.96 4.08 3.51
N SER A 226 -3.31 5.25 2.95
CA SER A 226 -3.52 6.51 3.68
C SER A 226 -5.02 6.84 3.85
N VAL A 227 -5.91 6.05 3.25
CA VAL A 227 -7.38 6.28 3.22
C VAL A 227 -8.16 5.09 3.80
N LEU A 228 -7.73 3.86 3.51
CA LEU A 228 -8.27 2.66 4.15
C LEU A 228 -8.00 2.72 5.65
N GLY A 229 -9.04 2.49 6.46
CA GLY A 229 -8.98 2.64 7.91
C GLY A 229 -8.99 4.08 8.43
N LEU A 230 -9.33 5.09 7.60
CA LEU A 230 -9.45 6.50 8.03
C LEU A 230 -10.30 6.62 9.32
N PRO A 231 -9.73 7.02 10.47
CA PRO A 231 -10.44 7.08 11.75
C PRO A 231 -11.20 8.40 11.91
N TYR A 232 -12.24 8.41 12.75
CA TYR A 232 -13.05 9.61 13.01
C TYR A 232 -12.26 10.81 13.51
N ARG A 233 -11.19 10.63 14.30
CA ARG A 233 -10.29 11.73 14.73
C ARG A 233 -9.62 12.51 13.59
N GLN A 234 -9.66 11.98 12.36
CA GLN A 234 -9.16 12.64 11.15
C GLN A 234 -10.26 13.37 10.36
N VAL A 235 -11.50 13.43 10.87
CA VAL A 235 -12.61 14.21 10.32
C VAL A 235 -13.22 15.08 11.42
N ARG A 236 -13.27 16.39 11.21
CA ARG A 236 -13.85 17.36 12.17
C ARG A 236 -15.02 18.08 11.53
N PHE A 237 -16.20 18.04 12.14
CA PHE A 237 -17.38 18.75 11.66
C PHE A 237 -17.52 20.11 12.35
N ALA A 238 -18.08 21.09 11.65
CA ALA A 238 -18.43 22.39 12.22
C ALA A 238 -19.59 23.03 11.43
N LEU A 239 -20.35 23.90 12.09
CA LEU A 239 -21.22 24.87 11.43
C LEU A 239 -20.47 26.19 11.29
N VAL A 240 -20.52 26.77 10.10
CA VAL A 240 -19.85 28.03 9.76
C VAL A 240 -20.89 29.02 9.25
N ARG A 241 -20.88 30.24 9.79
CA ARG A 241 -21.71 31.35 9.30
C ARG A 241 -21.03 32.00 8.10
N ASP A 242 -21.80 32.26 7.06
CA ASP A 242 -21.32 33.03 5.91
C ASP A 242 -21.13 34.49 6.32
N ARG A 243 -19.98 35.10 5.96
CA ARG A 243 -19.68 36.49 6.33
C ARG A 243 -20.51 37.49 5.52
N ASP A 244 -20.78 37.17 4.27
CA ASP A 244 -21.54 38.04 3.36
C ASP A 244 -23.05 37.79 3.50
N HIS A 245 -23.45 36.67 4.12
CA HIS A 245 -24.83 36.31 4.42
C HIS A 245 -24.99 35.84 5.88
N PRO A 246 -25.04 36.75 6.87
CA PRO A 246 -25.02 36.39 8.30
C PRO A 246 -26.17 35.49 8.75
N ASP A 247 -27.33 35.52 8.09
CA ASP A 247 -28.45 34.63 8.39
C ASP A 247 -28.26 33.20 7.84
N SER A 248 -27.23 33.00 7.00
CA SER A 248 -26.88 31.71 6.40
C SER A 248 -25.78 31.01 7.19
N SER A 249 -26.01 29.73 7.49
CA SER A 249 -24.99 28.83 8.03
C SER A 249 -24.87 27.57 7.17
N LYS A 250 -23.66 27.02 7.15
CA LYS A 250 -23.27 25.89 6.31
C LYS A 250 -22.53 24.88 7.17
N LEU A 251 -22.94 23.61 7.10
CA LEU A 251 -22.15 22.50 7.65
C LEU A 251 -20.87 22.35 6.79
N VAL A 252 -19.74 22.19 7.47
CA VAL A 252 -18.46 21.87 6.86
C VAL A 252 -17.84 20.66 7.55
N ALA A 253 -16.97 19.95 6.85
CA ALA A 253 -16.05 19.01 7.47
C ALA A 253 -14.61 19.31 7.05
N HIS A 254 -13.68 19.21 7.99
CA HIS A 254 -12.24 19.24 7.75
C HIS A 254 -11.73 17.81 7.75
N VAL A 255 -11.13 17.37 6.66
CA VAL A 255 -10.61 16.00 6.47
C VAL A 255 -9.08 16.05 6.44
N LEU A 256 -8.46 15.30 7.36
CA LEU A 256 -7.01 15.20 7.52
C LEU A 256 -6.50 13.86 6.99
N ILE A 257 -5.68 13.86 5.95
CA ILE A 257 -5.04 12.66 5.39
C ILE A 257 -3.54 12.65 5.72
N ILE A 258 -3.07 11.55 6.31
CA ILE A 258 -1.67 11.33 6.68
C ILE A 258 -0.97 10.55 5.56
N GLN A 259 0.14 11.07 5.02
CA GLN A 259 0.85 10.45 3.91
C GLN A 259 1.84 9.37 4.35
N ASN A 260 1.81 8.21 3.67
CA ASN A 260 2.64 7.07 4.07
C ASN A 260 4.04 7.03 3.41
N LYS A 261 4.36 7.92 2.44
CA LYS A 261 5.72 8.00 1.87
C LYS A 261 6.57 9.02 2.64
N ARG A 262 7.23 8.54 3.69
CA ARG A 262 8.30 9.30 4.38
C ARG A 262 9.57 9.26 3.54
N ARG A 263 10.11 10.41 3.10
CA ARG A 263 11.52 10.50 2.69
C ARG A 263 12.37 10.57 3.95
N LYS A 264 13.37 9.67 4.09
CA LYS A 264 14.36 9.79 5.17
C LYS A 264 15.01 11.18 5.07
N ASN A 265 15.06 11.91 6.19
CA ASN A 265 15.81 13.16 6.41
C ASN A 265 15.26 14.48 5.83
N LEU A 266 14.00 14.55 5.38
CA LEU A 266 13.35 15.83 5.02
C LEU A 266 11.98 15.98 5.69
N ARG A 267 11.96 16.51 6.92
CA ARG A 267 10.73 16.97 7.58
C ARG A 267 10.34 18.36 7.06
N ARG A 268 9.72 18.40 5.88
CA ARG A 268 8.90 19.57 5.49
C ARG A 268 7.50 19.35 6.05
N THR A 269 7.11 20.18 7.01
CA THR A 269 5.88 20.02 7.83
C THR A 269 4.58 20.00 7.02
N GLN A 270 4.59 20.45 5.76
CA GLN A 270 3.44 20.44 4.85
C GLN A 270 3.34 19.19 3.95
N ASP A 271 4.39 18.36 3.84
CA ASP A 271 4.39 17.18 2.94
C ASP A 271 3.82 15.90 3.60
N ASP A 272 3.84 15.81 4.93
CA ASP A 272 3.45 14.60 5.68
C ASP A 272 1.93 14.49 5.94
N LYS A 273 1.20 15.61 5.90
CA LYS A 273 -0.24 15.70 6.21
C LYS A 273 -0.91 16.69 5.26
N ILE A 274 -2.06 16.32 4.72
CA ILE A 274 -2.93 17.22 3.94
C ILE A 274 -4.24 17.35 4.70
N GLU A 275 -4.61 18.57 5.06
CA GLU A 275 -5.94 18.90 5.57
C GLU A 275 -6.68 19.71 4.50
N PHE A 276 -7.96 19.41 4.28
CA PHE A 276 -8.83 20.14 3.37
C PHE A 276 -10.23 20.24 3.94
N THR A 277 -10.92 21.34 3.62
CA THR A 277 -12.31 21.57 4.02
C THR A 277 -13.25 21.17 2.89
N ILE A 278 -14.38 20.56 3.23
CA ILE A 278 -15.47 20.24 2.31
C ILE A 278 -16.79 20.83 2.81
N THR A 279 -17.65 21.19 1.86
CA THR A 279 -19.00 21.72 2.05
C THR A 279 -20.01 20.83 1.31
N PHE A 280 -21.30 21.13 1.40
CA PHE A 280 -22.30 20.50 0.55
C PHE A 280 -22.15 20.98 -0.90
N VAL A 281 -22.10 20.04 -1.84
CA VAL A 281 -22.12 20.31 -3.29
C VAL A 281 -23.41 19.77 -3.92
N PRO A 282 -23.92 20.38 -5.00
CA PRO A 282 -25.04 19.84 -5.76
C PRO A 282 -24.72 18.43 -6.29
N GLY A 283 -25.56 17.45 -5.94
CA GLY A 283 -25.38 16.04 -6.32
C GLY A 283 -24.97 15.14 -5.14
N ARG A 284 -25.97 14.45 -4.56
CA ARG A 284 -25.79 13.54 -3.40
C ARG A 284 -24.75 12.43 -3.66
N THR A 285 -24.63 11.99 -4.93
CA THR A 285 -23.71 10.95 -5.38
C THR A 285 -22.24 11.41 -5.37
N VAL A 286 -21.95 12.71 -5.50
CA VAL A 286 -20.56 13.24 -5.46
C VAL A 286 -20.24 14.02 -4.18
N CYS A 287 -21.25 14.34 -3.37
CA CYS A 287 -21.08 15.08 -2.13
C CYS A 287 -20.44 14.24 -1.01
N LEU A 288 -19.12 14.38 -0.84
CA LEU A 288 -18.37 13.72 0.24
C LEU A 288 -18.88 14.12 1.64
N LEU A 289 -19.32 15.38 1.84
CA LEU A 289 -19.86 15.81 3.13
C LEU A 289 -21.13 15.05 3.51
N SER A 290 -22.06 14.85 2.54
CA SER A 290 -23.25 14.03 2.76
C SER A 290 -22.88 12.62 3.22
N GLN A 291 -21.89 11.97 2.56
CA GLN A 291 -21.49 10.61 2.91
C GLN A 291 -20.82 10.52 4.29
N LEU A 292 -19.95 11.48 4.64
CA LEU A 292 -19.31 11.53 5.95
C LEU A 292 -20.30 11.86 7.07
N ALA A 293 -21.20 12.83 6.87
CA ALA A 293 -22.23 13.19 7.83
C ALA A 293 -23.23 12.04 8.06
N SER A 294 -23.76 11.44 6.98
CA SER A 294 -24.63 10.26 7.10
C SER A 294 -23.94 9.09 7.80
N ARG A 295 -22.64 8.88 7.56
CA ARG A 295 -21.87 7.84 8.27
C ARG A 295 -21.68 8.17 9.75
N ALA A 296 -21.42 9.43 10.10
CA ALA A 296 -21.29 9.90 11.48
C ALA A 296 -22.61 9.80 12.27
N VAL A 297 -23.75 10.16 11.66
CA VAL A 297 -25.08 9.97 12.26
C VAL A 297 -25.39 8.48 12.46
N ALA A 298 -25.16 7.64 11.44
CA ALA A 298 -25.44 6.21 11.52
C ALA A 298 -24.56 5.44 12.54
N ASP A 299 -23.41 5.98 12.91
CA ASP A 299 -22.53 5.44 13.97
C ASP A 299 -22.74 6.13 15.33
N ASP A 300 -23.76 7.01 15.47
CA ASP A 300 -24.06 7.81 16.68
C ASP A 300 -22.79 8.56 17.17
N ALA A 301 -22.06 9.16 16.24
CA ALA A 301 -20.71 9.65 16.46
C ALA A 301 -20.63 11.01 17.18
N PHE A 302 -21.68 11.83 17.12
CA PHE A 302 -21.68 13.20 17.66
C PHE A 302 -21.99 13.24 19.15
N GLU A 303 -21.27 14.04 19.93
CA GLU A 303 -21.52 14.15 21.39
C GLU A 303 -22.93 14.64 21.72
N ALA A 304 -23.48 15.53 20.89
CA ALA A 304 -24.84 16.04 21.01
C ALA A 304 -25.94 15.04 20.58
N GLY A 305 -25.58 13.86 20.06
CA GLY A 305 -26.53 12.78 19.79
C GLY A 305 -27.49 13.02 18.63
N TYR A 306 -27.09 13.76 17.58
CA TYR A 306 -27.90 13.94 16.36
C TYR A 306 -28.28 12.59 15.73
N GLN A 307 -29.58 12.36 15.53
CA GLN A 307 -30.14 11.10 15.03
C GLN A 307 -30.43 11.14 13.52
N THR A 308 -30.56 12.35 12.94
CA THR A 308 -30.84 12.55 11.51
C THR A 308 -29.84 13.53 10.87
N LEU A 309 -29.82 13.56 9.52
CA LEU A 309 -29.08 14.60 8.80
C LEU A 309 -29.77 15.97 8.92
N ASP A 310 -31.10 15.99 9.06
CA ASP A 310 -31.86 17.24 9.26
C ASP A 310 -31.54 17.84 10.64
N ASP A 311 -31.32 17.00 11.67
CA ASP A 311 -30.84 17.44 12.97
C ASP A 311 -29.53 18.23 12.78
N LEU A 312 -28.53 17.70 12.07
CA LEU A 312 -27.25 18.37 11.79
C LEU A 312 -27.35 19.65 10.94
N LEU A 313 -28.42 19.79 10.16
CA LEU A 313 -28.64 20.93 9.26
C LEU A 313 -29.38 22.08 9.93
N TYR A 314 -30.31 21.76 10.84
CA TYR A 314 -31.20 22.73 11.48
C TYR A 314 -30.88 22.94 12.97
N LEU A 315 -30.06 22.07 13.58
CA LEU A 315 -29.58 22.14 14.95
C LEU A 315 -28.06 21.84 14.98
N PRO A 316 -27.27 22.54 15.82
CA PRO A 316 -27.62 23.71 16.61
C PRO A 316 -27.69 24.97 15.73
N GLN A 317 -28.50 25.95 16.13
CA GLN A 317 -28.47 27.26 15.48
C GLN A 317 -27.29 28.08 16.00
N LEU A 318 -26.57 28.74 15.10
CA LEU A 318 -25.47 29.65 15.45
C LEU A 318 -26.03 30.93 16.10
N GLU A 319 -25.75 31.14 17.39
CA GLU A 319 -26.08 32.38 18.10
C GLU A 319 -25.50 33.62 17.39
N SER A 320 -26.12 34.79 17.56
CA SER A 320 -25.67 36.02 16.90
C SER A 320 -24.22 36.35 17.23
N GLY A 321 -23.43 36.71 16.22
CA GLY A 321 -21.99 36.99 16.35
C GLY A 321 -21.06 35.77 16.39
N ILE A 322 -21.56 34.55 16.54
CA ILE A 322 -20.75 33.32 16.40
C ILE A 322 -20.55 33.00 14.91
N TYR A 323 -19.31 32.81 14.47
CA TYR A 323 -19.00 32.48 13.06
C TYR A 323 -18.58 31.03 12.83
N TYR A 324 -18.20 30.32 13.88
CA TYR A 324 -17.70 28.95 13.82
C TYR A 324 -18.15 28.20 15.08
N LEU A 325 -18.85 27.08 14.91
CA LEU A 325 -19.31 26.21 15.98
C LEU A 325 -18.85 24.78 15.69
N PRO A 326 -17.83 24.26 16.40
CA PRO A 326 -17.41 22.88 16.22
C PRO A 326 -18.50 21.90 16.66
N LEU A 327 -18.66 20.81 15.94
CA LEU A 327 -19.55 19.71 16.28
C LEU A 327 -18.70 18.53 16.75
N PRO A 328 -18.45 18.38 18.07
CA PRO A 328 -17.53 17.38 18.60
C PRO A 328 -18.08 15.96 18.43
N LEU A 329 -17.14 15.02 18.30
CA LEU A 329 -17.40 13.58 18.18
C LEU A 329 -17.02 12.87 19.48
N LYS A 330 -17.81 11.86 19.87
CA LYS A 330 -17.61 11.09 21.09
C LYS A 330 -16.24 10.43 21.13
N ASN A 331 -15.59 10.52 22.29
CA ASN A 331 -14.24 10.00 22.51
C ASN A 331 -14.06 8.51 22.18
N ASP A 332 -15.09 7.68 22.40
CA ASP A 332 -15.04 6.24 22.08
C ASP A 332 -15.12 5.95 20.57
N VAL A 333 -15.61 6.90 19.77
CA VAL A 333 -15.74 6.78 18.31
C VAL A 333 -14.49 7.26 17.58
N LEU A 334 -13.66 8.11 18.19
CA LEU A 334 -12.51 8.78 17.54
C LEU A 334 -11.52 7.85 16.83
N ASP A 335 -11.25 6.65 17.37
CA ASP A 335 -10.37 5.65 16.74
C ASP A 335 -11.12 4.60 15.89
N LYS A 336 -12.46 4.66 15.82
CA LYS A 336 -13.25 3.78 14.92
C LYS A 336 -13.01 4.20 13.45
N PRO A 337 -12.82 3.25 12.52
CA PRO A 337 -12.59 3.56 11.11
C PRO A 337 -13.89 3.89 10.37
N ILE A 338 -13.93 5.05 9.71
CA ILE A 338 -14.98 5.46 8.76
C ILE A 338 -14.99 4.53 7.53
N ILE A 339 -13.79 4.09 7.11
CA ILE A 339 -13.59 3.20 5.96
C ILE A 339 -13.02 1.85 6.45
N PRO A 340 -13.85 0.96 7.03
CA PRO A 340 -13.43 -0.36 7.55
C PRO A 340 -13.20 -1.40 6.44
N LEU A 341 -12.52 -1.01 5.36
CA LEU A 341 -12.19 -1.87 4.23
C LEU A 341 -10.69 -2.22 4.24
N HIS A 342 -10.38 -3.49 4.03
CA HIS A 342 -9.01 -3.96 3.76
C HIS A 342 -8.81 -4.12 2.24
N GLN A 343 -7.56 -4.16 1.77
CA GLN A 343 -7.23 -4.10 0.34
C GLN A 343 -7.88 -5.23 -0.49
N GLY A 344 -8.01 -6.44 0.06
CA GLY A 344 -8.71 -7.57 -0.57
C GLY A 344 -10.18 -7.24 -0.87
N LYS A 345 -10.97 -6.89 0.16
CA LYS A 345 -12.37 -6.49 -0.01
C LYS A 345 -12.54 -5.24 -0.87
N LEU A 346 -11.60 -4.28 -0.81
CA LEU A 346 -11.60 -3.13 -1.73
C LEU A 346 -11.51 -3.59 -3.19
N ASN A 347 -10.57 -4.48 -3.52
CA ASN A 347 -10.40 -5.00 -4.88
C ASN A 347 -11.63 -5.78 -5.34
N GLU A 348 -12.23 -6.59 -4.45
CA GLU A 348 -13.44 -7.36 -4.74
C GLU A 348 -14.61 -6.42 -5.12
N ILE A 349 -14.89 -5.42 -4.28
CA ILE A 349 -15.95 -4.43 -4.54
C ILE A 349 -15.66 -3.66 -5.82
N TRP A 350 -14.42 -3.15 -5.97
CA TRP A 350 -13.99 -2.39 -7.14
C TRP A 350 -14.19 -3.18 -8.44
N ASN A 351 -13.66 -4.40 -8.53
CA ASN A 351 -13.78 -5.24 -9.71
C ASN A 351 -15.25 -5.56 -10.02
N ARG A 352 -16.09 -5.79 -9.00
CA ARG A 352 -17.52 -6.02 -9.19
C ARG A 352 -18.24 -4.77 -9.69
N THR A 353 -17.92 -3.58 -9.17
CA THR A 353 -18.44 -2.31 -9.69
C THR A 353 -18.06 -2.13 -11.16
N LEU A 354 -16.78 -2.29 -11.54
CA LEU A 354 -16.36 -2.15 -12.94
C LEU A 354 -17.09 -3.10 -13.89
N LEU A 355 -17.27 -4.36 -13.48
CA LEU A 355 -18.00 -5.37 -14.24
C LEU A 355 -19.47 -4.97 -14.45
N VAL A 356 -20.13 -4.52 -13.39
CA VAL A 356 -21.56 -4.13 -13.42
C VAL A 356 -21.77 -2.80 -14.16
N SER A 357 -20.79 -1.89 -14.11
CA SER A 357 -20.73 -0.68 -14.95
C SER A 357 -20.46 -0.99 -16.43
N GLY A 358 -20.20 -2.25 -16.81
CA GLY A 358 -20.00 -2.69 -18.19
C GLY A 358 -18.62 -2.37 -18.77
N LEU A 359 -17.61 -2.08 -17.94
CA LEU A 359 -16.28 -1.71 -18.43
C LEU A 359 -15.53 -2.93 -19.00
N ARG A 360 -15.10 -2.81 -20.25
CA ARG A 360 -14.36 -3.84 -20.99
C ARG A 360 -12.88 -3.97 -20.58
N GLN A 361 -12.36 -2.99 -19.85
CA GLN A 361 -10.96 -2.95 -19.40
C GLN A 361 -10.88 -2.98 -17.86
N THR A 362 -10.00 -3.82 -17.33
CA THR A 362 -9.80 -3.95 -15.87
C THR A 362 -8.91 -2.81 -15.33
N MET A 363 -9.54 -1.72 -14.90
CA MET A 363 -8.83 -0.70 -14.12
C MET A 363 -8.55 -1.20 -12.70
N LYS A 364 -7.42 -0.78 -12.13
CA LYS A 364 -7.08 -1.01 -10.72
C LYS A 364 -7.57 0.19 -9.88
N PRO A 365 -7.90 0.07 -8.58
CA PRO A 365 -8.30 1.21 -7.73
C PRO A 365 -7.32 2.39 -7.70
N TYR A 366 -6.09 2.15 -8.14
CA TYR A 366 -5.04 3.13 -8.36
C TYR A 366 -5.35 4.17 -9.47
N SER A 367 -6.21 3.85 -10.45
CA SER A 367 -6.56 4.75 -11.58
C SER A 367 -7.27 6.02 -11.12
N LEU A 368 -8.08 5.94 -10.05
CA LEU A 368 -8.65 7.10 -9.34
C LEU A 368 -7.62 8.16 -8.97
N ARG A 369 -6.40 7.74 -8.63
CA ARG A 369 -5.31 8.63 -8.26
C ARG A 369 -4.56 9.20 -9.48
N VAL A 370 -4.64 8.55 -10.64
CA VAL A 370 -3.92 8.98 -11.84
C VAL A 370 -4.62 10.18 -12.49
N GLY A 371 -5.95 10.24 -12.41
CA GLY A 371 -6.74 11.29 -13.07
C GLY A 371 -7.28 12.32 -12.12
N ALA A 372 -8.47 12.02 -11.60
CA ALA A 372 -9.22 12.94 -10.75
C ALA A 372 -8.35 13.58 -9.65
N ALA A 373 -8.34 14.92 -9.69
CA ALA A 373 -7.72 15.84 -8.74
C ALA A 373 -6.38 15.37 -8.13
N ASN A 374 -5.36 15.30 -8.98
CA ASN A 374 -4.04 14.68 -8.76
C ASN A 374 -3.10 15.45 -7.78
N ARG A 375 -3.63 15.78 -6.59
CA ARG A 375 -3.11 16.56 -5.43
C ARG A 375 -3.33 18.08 -5.49
N LEU A 376 -4.08 18.56 -4.51
CA LEU A 376 -4.37 19.96 -4.20
C LEU A 376 -3.07 20.79 -4.06
N ASN A 377 -2.65 21.48 -5.11
CA ASN A 377 -1.47 22.34 -5.05
C ASN A 377 -1.80 23.65 -4.31
N GLY A 378 -1.34 23.76 -3.06
CA GLY A 378 -1.32 25.03 -2.32
C GLY A 378 -2.49 25.27 -1.36
N VAL A 379 -2.89 24.27 -0.57
CA VAL A 379 -3.81 24.40 0.61
C VAL A 379 -5.27 24.81 0.30
N LEU A 380 -5.58 25.30 -0.91
CA LEU A 380 -6.84 25.94 -1.34
C LEU A 380 -7.02 27.34 -0.71
N GLU A 381 -7.57 28.34 -1.39
CA GLU A 381 -8.61 28.30 -2.44
C GLU A 381 -8.21 28.91 -3.81
N PRO A 382 -8.77 28.36 -4.90
CA PRO A 382 -9.79 29.12 -5.66
C PRO A 382 -11.25 28.63 -5.45
N ALA A 383 -11.99 29.44 -4.69
CA ALA A 383 -13.41 29.54 -4.31
C ALA A 383 -14.37 28.32 -4.21
N LEU A 384 -14.22 27.24 -4.98
CA LEU A 384 -14.85 25.91 -4.68
C LEU A 384 -14.24 24.78 -5.54
N ARG A 385 -12.90 24.83 -5.69
CA ARG A 385 -12.08 24.21 -6.74
C ARG A 385 -12.00 24.98 -8.07
N ASN A 386 -13.02 25.03 -8.94
CA ASN A 386 -14.27 25.78 -8.75
C ASN A 386 -15.60 25.00 -8.99
N TYR A 387 -15.62 23.66 -8.92
CA TYR A 387 -16.88 22.90 -8.78
C TYR A 387 -16.74 21.56 -8.00
N ILE A 388 -15.58 21.33 -7.40
CA ILE A 388 -14.97 20.01 -7.06
C ILE A 388 -15.00 18.97 -8.22
N LEU A 389 -15.33 19.43 -9.43
CA LEU A 389 -15.19 18.78 -10.74
C LEU A 389 -14.28 19.64 -11.65
#